data_AF-A0A6C0EVS3-F1
#
_entry.id   AF-A0A6C0EVS3-F1
#
_cell.length_a   1.000
_cell.length_b   1.000
_cell.length_c   1.000
_cell.angle_alpha   90.00
_cell.angle_beta   90.00
_cell.angle_gamma   90.00
#
_symmetry.space_group_name_H-M   'P 1'
#
loop_
_entity.id
_entity.type
_entity.pdbx_description
1 polymer ?
#
loop_
_entity_poly.entity_id
_entity_poly.type
_entity_poly.pdbx_seq_one_letter_code
_entity_poly.pdbx_strand_id
1 'polypeptide(L)'
;MSHSHSHISVENALIEYYKLKSKYDDKYDSKKMSIILDGTLSLSTKKERITRLGATKKCIVCGAEGGTNFTDENRILKAVCGNKSNPCGLNMDISKGKIGCVEDLIDVSYKKIEKIKENIIKYKLDLLFKYITDSQLQQKFSEAKGELEAEMIKYEKLYSTYIDVLNNPEKVRDIKTYNTEINTYVEQIKQIMKEYASTSNKEQLKTVIDIYLNHIIPVAEKLRNVTYLFNDIEYNDDTQEFKLIQNKNTIKNTEVYLERPHVIAFVK
;
A
#
# COMPACT_ATOMS: atom_id res chain seq x y z
N MET A 1 -8.50 34.99 22.32
CA MET A 1 -9.11 33.82 22.98
C MET A 1 -8.75 32.61 22.13
N SER A 2 -7.83 31.80 22.65
CA SER A 2 -7.24 30.63 22.01
C SER A 2 -8.24 29.48 21.98
N HIS A 3 -8.64 29.04 20.79
CA HIS A 3 -9.32 27.77 20.60
C HIS A 3 -8.29 26.73 20.20
N SER A 4 -7.83 25.95 21.19
CA SER A 4 -7.00 24.77 21.01
C SER A 4 -7.79 23.73 20.20
N HIS A 5 -7.59 23.67 18.89
CA HIS A 5 -7.98 22.51 18.11
C HIS A 5 -7.14 21.33 18.58
N SER A 6 -7.78 20.39 19.28
CA SER A 6 -7.16 19.11 19.63
C SER A 6 -6.82 18.39 18.32
N HIS A 7 -5.55 18.37 17.94
CA HIS A 7 -5.08 17.62 16.79
C HIS A 7 -5.24 16.13 17.08
N ILE A 8 -6.34 15.54 16.61
CA ILE A 8 -6.52 14.09 16.59
C ILE A 8 -5.60 13.48 15.52
N SER A 9 -4.98 12.35 15.82
CA SER A 9 -4.21 11.60 14.82
C SER A 9 -5.13 10.98 13.78
N VAL A 10 -4.62 10.74 12.56
CA VAL A 10 -5.39 10.07 11.50
C VAL A 10 -5.88 8.70 11.95
N GLU A 11 -5.03 7.93 12.63
CA GLU A 11 -5.36 6.61 13.15
C GLU A 11 -6.56 6.66 14.12
N ASN A 12 -6.52 7.58 15.09
CA ASN A 12 -7.62 7.76 16.03
C ASN A 12 -8.90 8.25 15.34
N ALA A 13 -8.77 9.13 14.34
CA ALA A 13 -9.90 9.61 13.56
C ALA A 13 -10.57 8.47 12.75
N LEU A 14 -9.77 7.59 12.14
CA LEU A 14 -10.24 6.40 11.41
C LEU A 14 -10.95 5.43 12.36
N ILE A 15 -10.34 5.14 13.51
CA ILE A 15 -10.92 4.26 14.52
C ILE A 15 -12.29 4.80 14.95
N GLU A 16 -12.39 6.09 15.28
CA GLU A 16 -13.66 6.68 15.69
C GLU A 16 -14.70 6.70 14.55
N TYR A 17 -14.28 6.95 13.31
CA TYR A 17 -15.17 6.91 12.14
C TYR A 17 -15.80 5.52 11.99
N TYR A 18 -14.98 4.46 11.97
CA TYR A 18 -15.49 3.10 11.78
C TYR A 18 -16.26 2.59 12.99
N LYS A 19 -15.92 3.00 14.21
CA LYS A 19 -16.74 2.73 15.41
C LYS A 19 -18.13 3.33 15.29
N LEU A 20 -18.23 4.60 14.90
CA LEU A 20 -19.53 5.28 14.73
C LEU A 20 -20.33 4.64 13.60
N LYS A 21 -19.68 4.33 12.47
CA LYS A 21 -20.32 3.67 11.33
C LYS A 21 -20.84 2.28 11.69
N SER A 22 -20.01 1.43 12.32
CA SER A 22 -20.43 0.10 12.79
C SER A 22 -21.64 0.20 13.70
N LYS A 23 -21.57 1.02 14.75
CA LYS A 23 -22.70 1.20 15.70
C LYS A 23 -23.98 1.67 15.00
N TYR A 24 -23.85 2.52 13.98
CA TYR A 24 -24.98 3.02 13.20
C TYR A 24 -25.59 1.91 12.30
N ASP A 25 -24.73 1.16 11.60
CA ASP A 25 -25.12 0.10 10.68
C ASP A 25 -25.68 -1.11 11.43
N ASP A 26 -25.03 -1.56 12.52
CA ASP A 26 -25.45 -2.70 13.35
C ASP A 26 -26.87 -2.51 13.90
N LYS A 27 -27.20 -1.29 14.35
CA LYS A 27 -28.54 -0.94 14.84
C LYS A 27 -29.60 -1.02 13.75
N TYR A 28 -29.24 -0.66 12.52
CA TYR A 28 -30.13 -0.76 11.37
C TYR A 28 -30.27 -2.20 10.89
N ASP A 29 -29.15 -2.90 10.73
CA ASP A 29 -29.12 -4.26 10.19
C ASP A 29 -29.78 -5.27 11.13
N SER A 30 -29.62 -5.11 12.45
CA SER A 30 -30.36 -5.94 13.43
C SER A 30 -31.88 -5.82 13.28
N LYS A 31 -32.38 -4.59 13.10
CA LYS A 31 -33.82 -4.33 12.87
C LYS A 31 -34.28 -4.76 11.49
N LYS A 32 -33.42 -4.62 10.48
CA LYS A 32 -33.69 -5.11 9.13
C LYS A 32 -33.79 -6.63 9.12
N MET A 33 -32.88 -7.32 9.82
CA MET A 33 -32.90 -8.78 9.95
C MET A 33 -34.14 -9.27 10.68
N SER A 34 -34.57 -8.61 11.77
CA SER A 34 -35.82 -9.01 12.44
C SER A 34 -37.04 -8.88 11.52
N ILE A 35 -37.10 -7.90 10.63
CA ILE A 35 -38.16 -7.78 9.61
C ILE A 35 -38.04 -8.88 8.55
N ILE A 36 -36.82 -9.19 8.10
CA ILE A 36 -36.59 -10.19 7.04
C ILE A 36 -36.91 -11.60 7.53
N LEU A 37 -36.52 -11.94 8.76
CA LEU A 37 -36.72 -13.26 9.36
C LEU A 37 -38.14 -13.49 9.89
N ASP A 38 -38.97 -12.44 9.98
CA ASP A 38 -40.35 -12.57 10.40
C ASP A 38 -41.17 -13.34 9.35
N GLY A 39 -41.53 -14.59 9.68
CA GLY A 39 -42.30 -15.49 8.81
C GLY A 39 -43.78 -15.08 8.66
N THR A 40 -44.28 -14.17 9.48
CA THR A 40 -45.69 -13.72 9.44
C THR A 40 -45.94 -12.63 8.40
N LEU A 41 -44.87 -12.00 7.89
CA LEU A 41 -44.97 -10.87 6.97
C LEU A 41 -44.86 -11.30 5.50
N SER A 42 -45.73 -10.73 4.67
CA SER A 42 -45.60 -10.84 3.21
C SER A 42 -44.35 -10.10 2.70
N LEU A 43 -43.85 -10.48 1.52
CA LEU A 43 -42.72 -9.80 0.86
C LEU A 43 -42.97 -8.30 0.65
N SER A 44 -44.21 -7.92 0.31
CA SER A 44 -44.59 -6.51 0.12
C SER A 44 -44.46 -5.72 1.42
N THR A 45 -45.01 -6.27 2.51
CA THR A 45 -44.96 -5.65 3.84
C THR A 45 -43.53 -5.53 4.36
N LYS A 46 -42.66 -6.53 4.11
CA LYS A 46 -41.24 -6.47 4.46
C LYS A 46 -40.54 -5.31 3.76
N LYS A 47 -40.76 -5.15 2.45
CA LYS A 47 -40.19 -4.03 1.67
C LYS A 47 -40.61 -2.68 2.25
N GLU A 48 -41.90 -2.49 2.51
CA GLU A 48 -42.42 -1.24 3.07
C GLU A 48 -41.80 -0.90 4.44
N ARG A 49 -41.74 -1.88 5.34
CA ARG A 49 -41.15 -1.70 6.69
C ARG A 49 -39.67 -1.36 6.64
N ILE A 50 -38.90 -1.98 5.74
CA ILE A 50 -37.47 -1.68 5.56
C ILE A 50 -37.29 -0.26 4.99
N THR A 51 -38.10 0.15 4.01
CA THR A 51 -38.07 1.53 3.49
C THR A 51 -38.36 2.55 4.59
N ARG A 52 -39.38 2.30 5.41
CA ARG A 52 -39.72 3.16 6.55
C ARG A 52 -38.61 3.18 7.61
N LEU A 53 -37.98 2.04 7.88
CA LEU A 53 -36.83 1.94 8.80
C LEU A 53 -35.65 2.78 8.30
N GLY A 54 -35.40 2.80 6.99
CA GLY A 54 -34.39 3.66 6.37
C GLY A 54 -34.70 5.15 6.51
N ALA A 55 -35.96 5.54 6.23
CA ALA A 55 -36.41 6.93 6.31
C ALA A 55 -36.43 7.48 7.75
N THR A 56 -36.63 6.63 8.75
CA THR A 56 -36.69 6.99 10.18
C THR A 56 -35.35 6.86 10.90
N LYS A 57 -34.25 6.72 10.15
CA LYS A 57 -32.90 6.74 10.73
C LYS A 57 -32.65 8.07 11.44
N LYS A 58 -32.06 7.96 12.63
CA LYS A 58 -31.73 9.10 13.50
C LYS A 58 -30.23 9.31 13.52
N CYS A 59 -29.80 10.57 13.50
CA CYS A 59 -28.38 10.91 13.60
C CYS A 59 -27.75 10.26 14.85
N ILE A 60 -26.56 9.68 14.72
CA ILE A 60 -25.87 8.97 15.81
C ILE A 60 -25.47 9.88 16.98
N VAL A 61 -25.31 11.19 16.72
CA VAL A 61 -24.93 12.20 17.72
C VAL A 61 -26.16 12.87 18.33
N CYS A 62 -26.97 13.58 17.53
CA CYS A 62 -28.08 14.39 18.05
C CYS A 62 -29.44 13.69 18.05
N GLY A 63 -29.56 12.51 17.44
CA GLY A 63 -30.83 11.78 17.35
C GLY A 63 -31.87 12.41 16.40
N ALA A 64 -31.54 13.46 15.66
CA ALA A 64 -32.46 14.12 14.73
C ALA A 64 -32.80 13.24 13.51
N GLU A 65 -33.99 13.46 12.94
CA GLU A 65 -34.43 12.80 11.71
C GLU A 65 -33.54 13.21 10.53
N GLY A 66 -33.35 12.29 9.59
CA GLY A 66 -32.41 12.43 8.47
C GLY A 66 -31.12 11.61 8.64
N GLY A 67 -30.90 11.01 9.81
CA GLY A 67 -29.81 10.07 10.02
C GLY A 67 -28.41 10.70 10.08
N THR A 68 -27.40 9.84 9.98
CA THR A 68 -26.01 10.22 9.74
C THR A 68 -25.61 9.73 8.35
N ASN A 69 -25.03 10.62 7.56
CA ASN A 69 -24.55 10.35 6.22
C ASN A 69 -23.07 9.97 6.28
N PHE A 70 -22.79 8.69 6.10
CA PHE A 70 -21.43 8.18 5.93
C PHE A 70 -21.15 8.00 4.44
N THR A 71 -20.06 8.59 3.94
CA THR A 71 -19.56 8.34 2.57
C THR A 71 -18.09 7.94 2.60
N ASP A 72 -17.70 7.13 1.62
CA ASP A 72 -16.32 6.78 1.29
C ASP A 72 -16.14 6.95 -0.21
N GLU A 73 -15.77 8.16 -0.63
CA GLU A 73 -15.67 8.54 -2.03
C GLU A 73 -14.36 9.27 -2.26
N ASN A 74 -13.70 9.01 -3.40
CA ASN A 74 -12.45 9.69 -3.78
C ASN A 74 -11.38 9.67 -2.69
N ARG A 75 -11.26 8.54 -1.96
CA ARG A 75 -10.33 8.36 -0.83
C ARG A 75 -10.63 9.26 0.38
N ILE A 76 -11.81 9.86 0.46
CA ILE A 76 -12.24 10.70 1.58
C ILE A 76 -13.38 10.01 2.32
N LEU A 77 -13.19 9.82 3.62
CA LEU A 77 -14.23 9.35 4.53
C LEU A 77 -14.95 10.56 5.13
N LYS A 78 -16.26 10.63 4.93
CA LYS A 78 -17.10 11.70 5.48
C LYS A 78 -18.19 11.14 6.37
N ALA A 79 -18.40 11.77 7.53
CA ALA A 79 -19.56 11.53 8.39
C ALA A 79 -20.17 12.88 8.78
N VAL A 80 -21.41 13.12 8.37
CA VAL A 80 -22.14 14.37 8.66
C VAL A 80 -23.57 14.09 9.08
N CYS A 81 -24.17 15.01 9.83
CA CYS A 81 -25.58 14.96 10.16
C CYS A 81 -26.45 15.10 8.90
N GLY A 82 -27.40 14.19 8.68
CA GLY A 82 -28.29 14.20 7.52
C GLY A 82 -29.53 15.09 7.66
N ASN A 83 -29.76 15.68 8.84
CA ASN A 83 -30.83 16.65 9.04
C ASN A 83 -30.55 17.95 8.26
N LYS A 84 -31.40 18.30 7.28
CA LYS A 84 -31.22 19.49 6.43
C LYS A 84 -31.66 20.80 7.09
N SER A 85 -32.57 20.74 8.07
CA SER A 85 -33.17 21.92 8.69
C SER A 85 -32.37 22.43 9.89
N ASN A 86 -31.85 21.51 10.70
CA ASN A 86 -31.04 21.82 11.88
C ASN A 86 -29.96 20.74 12.07
N PRO A 87 -28.90 20.72 11.23
CA PRO A 87 -27.81 19.78 11.38
C PRO A 87 -27.05 20.02 12.69
N CYS A 88 -26.70 18.95 13.41
CA CYS A 88 -25.77 19.07 14.53
C CYS A 88 -24.32 19.24 14.04
N GLY A 89 -23.40 19.53 14.96
CA GLY A 89 -21.99 19.78 14.67
C GLY A 89 -21.18 18.57 14.19
N LEU A 90 -21.76 17.37 14.07
CA LEU A 90 -21.06 16.18 13.57
C LEU A 90 -20.46 16.44 12.19
N ASN A 91 -19.13 16.47 12.13
CA ASN A 91 -18.37 16.64 10.89
C ASN A 91 -17.03 15.91 11.01
N MET A 92 -16.95 14.74 10.40
CA MET A 92 -15.70 14.00 10.24
C MET A 92 -15.36 14.00 8.75
N ASP A 93 -14.18 14.49 8.40
CA ASP A 93 -13.66 14.51 7.04
C ASP A 93 -12.19 14.05 7.10
N ILE A 94 -11.93 12.86 6.58
CA ILE A 94 -10.64 12.17 6.71
C ILE A 94 -10.15 11.78 5.32
N SER A 95 -9.06 12.39 4.87
CA SER A 95 -8.36 11.94 3.66
C SER A 95 -7.55 10.70 3.99
N LYS A 96 -7.84 9.59 3.29
CA LYS A 96 -7.03 8.37 3.31
C LYS A 96 -5.71 8.54 2.55
N GLY A 97 -5.44 9.72 1.99
CA GLY A 97 -4.29 9.98 1.15
C GLY A 97 -4.33 9.24 -0.19
N LYS A 98 -3.29 9.46 -0.98
CA LYS A 98 -3.07 8.83 -2.28
C LYS A 98 -1.77 8.05 -2.24
N ILE A 99 -1.87 6.79 -2.58
CA ILE A 99 -0.75 5.84 -2.59
C ILE A 99 -0.63 5.32 -4.01
N GLY A 100 0.58 5.19 -4.51
CA GLY A 100 0.87 4.54 -5.78
C GLY A 100 2.02 3.56 -5.65
N CYS A 101 2.09 2.59 -6.56
CA CYS A 101 3.25 1.71 -6.68
C CYS A 101 4.42 2.49 -7.28
N VAL A 102 5.61 2.38 -6.70
CA VAL A 102 6.81 3.10 -7.15
C VAL A 102 7.16 2.79 -8.59
N GLU A 103 7.00 1.53 -9.04
CA GLU A 103 7.29 1.10 -10.42
C GLU A 103 6.36 1.79 -11.42
N ASP A 104 5.05 1.78 -11.15
CA ASP A 104 4.04 2.45 -11.98
C ASP A 104 4.31 3.95 -12.05
N LEU A 105 4.67 4.57 -10.92
CA LEU A 105 4.96 5.99 -10.85
C LEU A 105 6.22 6.38 -11.63
N ILE A 106 7.24 5.51 -11.64
CA ILE A 106 8.45 5.67 -12.45
C ILE A 106 8.07 5.65 -13.94
N ASP A 107 7.29 4.67 -14.39
CA ASP A 107 6.87 4.56 -15.79
C ASP A 107 6.02 5.77 -16.23
N VAL A 108 5.07 6.19 -15.39
CA VAL A 108 4.26 7.40 -15.64
C VAL A 108 5.14 8.64 -15.74
N SER A 109 6.10 8.81 -14.83
CA SER A 109 7.02 9.95 -14.83
C SER A 109 7.93 9.95 -16.05
N TYR A 110 8.46 8.78 -16.42
CA TYR A 110 9.27 8.59 -17.64
C TYR A 110 8.49 8.94 -18.91
N LYS A 111 7.26 8.42 -19.06
CA LYS A 111 6.39 8.74 -20.20
C LYS A 111 6.11 10.24 -20.31
N LYS A 112 5.97 10.93 -19.17
CA LYS A 112 5.78 12.38 -19.17
C LYS A 112 7.05 13.12 -19.60
N ILE A 113 8.23 12.69 -19.15
CA ILE A 113 9.52 13.22 -19.62
C ILE A 113 9.64 13.07 -21.15
N GLU A 114 9.36 11.89 -21.69
CA GLU A 114 9.41 11.64 -23.13
C GLU A 114 8.40 12.51 -23.88
N LYS A 115 7.21 12.71 -23.32
CA LYS A 115 6.21 13.60 -23.92
C LYS A 115 6.65 15.06 -23.98
N ILE A 116 7.30 15.55 -22.92
CA ILE A 116 7.83 16.91 -22.88
C ILE A 116 8.96 17.06 -23.92
N LYS A 117 9.85 16.08 -24.04
CA LYS A 117 10.90 16.06 -25.09
C LYS A 117 10.30 16.09 -26.50
N GLU A 118 9.26 15.28 -26.74
CA GLU A 118 8.53 15.28 -28.02
C GLU A 118 7.93 16.66 -28.32
N ASN A 119 7.34 17.32 -27.33
CA ASN A 119 6.79 18.66 -27.48
C ASN A 119 7.88 19.70 -27.79
N ILE A 120 9.05 19.62 -27.14
CA ILE A 120 10.20 20.48 -27.44
C ILE A 120 10.64 20.33 -28.90
N ILE A 121 10.69 19.09 -29.42
CA ILE A 121 11.01 18.83 -30.83
C ILE A 121 9.93 19.45 -31.74
N LYS A 122 8.65 19.27 -31.41
CA LYS A 122 7.54 19.89 -32.15
C LYS A 122 7.65 21.41 -32.20
N TYR A 123 7.94 22.07 -31.09
CA TYR A 123 8.10 23.53 -31.07
C TYR A 123 9.25 24.00 -31.96
N LYS A 124 10.36 23.25 -32.00
CA LYS A 124 11.48 23.54 -32.92
C LYS A 124 11.07 23.39 -34.39
N LEU A 125 10.29 22.36 -34.71
CA LEU A 125 9.74 22.16 -36.06
C LEU A 125 8.73 23.24 -36.43
N ASP A 126 7.84 23.61 -35.50
CA ASP A 126 6.87 24.68 -35.68
C ASP A 126 7.54 26.01 -36.01
N LEU A 127 8.68 26.31 -35.38
CA LEU A 127 9.49 27.49 -35.74
C LEU A 127 10.07 27.35 -37.16
N LEU A 128 10.67 26.19 -37.48
CA LEU A 128 11.30 25.94 -38.79
C LEU A 128 10.32 26.12 -39.95
N PHE A 129 9.08 25.65 -39.77
CA PHE A 129 7.99 25.80 -40.74
C PHE A 129 7.19 27.10 -40.58
N LYS A 130 7.62 27.99 -39.69
CA LYS A 130 7.03 29.32 -39.45
C LYS A 130 5.57 29.29 -38.98
N TYR A 131 5.16 28.22 -38.28
CA TYR A 131 3.87 28.13 -37.61
C TYR A 131 3.83 28.94 -36.30
N ILE A 132 4.99 29.26 -35.71
CA ILE A 132 5.13 30.11 -34.52
C ILE A 132 6.25 31.13 -34.73
N THR A 133 6.24 32.20 -33.92
CA THR A 133 7.32 33.20 -33.87
C THR A 133 8.41 32.83 -32.88
N ASP A 134 9.59 33.47 -32.97
CA ASP A 134 10.68 33.29 -32.01
C ASP A 134 10.26 33.62 -30.57
N SER A 135 9.45 34.68 -30.39
CA SER A 135 8.93 35.06 -29.08
C SER A 135 7.99 33.99 -28.49
N GLN A 136 7.10 33.42 -29.33
CA GLN A 136 6.24 32.31 -28.91
C GLN A 136 7.04 31.04 -28.60
N LEU A 137 8.10 30.76 -29.37
CA LEU A 137 9.01 29.64 -29.11
C LEU A 137 9.71 29.82 -27.76
N GLN A 138 10.24 31.01 -27.47
CA GLN A 138 10.95 31.27 -26.23
C GLN A 138 10.09 31.02 -25.00
N GLN A 139 8.82 31.44 -25.02
CA GLN A 139 7.87 31.16 -23.95
C GLN A 139 7.63 29.65 -23.80
N LYS A 140 7.20 28.97 -24.88
CA LYS A 140 6.91 27.52 -24.86
C LYS A 140 8.11 26.69 -24.42
N PHE A 141 9.31 27.05 -24.87
CA PHE A 141 10.54 26.37 -24.50
C PHE A 141 10.90 26.58 -23.03
N SER A 142 10.72 27.80 -22.51
CA SER A 142 10.94 28.08 -21.09
C SER A 142 9.99 27.29 -20.20
N GLU A 143 8.70 27.24 -20.55
CA GLU A 143 7.69 26.45 -19.84
C GLU A 143 8.03 24.95 -19.88
N ALA A 144 8.28 24.41 -21.07
CA ALA A 144 8.64 23.00 -21.25
C ALA A 144 9.94 22.62 -20.53
N LYS A 145 10.92 23.53 -20.48
CA LYS A 145 12.16 23.32 -19.73
C LYS A 145 11.90 23.24 -18.22
N GLY A 146 11.09 24.14 -17.67
CA GLY A 146 10.71 24.10 -16.25
C GLY A 146 9.92 22.84 -15.90
N GLU A 147 8.99 22.43 -16.76
CA GLU A 147 8.25 21.17 -16.59
C GLU A 147 9.18 19.94 -16.64
N LEU A 148 10.14 19.93 -17.58
CA LEU A 148 11.11 18.84 -17.71
C LEU A 148 11.99 18.74 -16.46
N GLU A 149 12.53 19.86 -15.98
CA GLU A 149 13.36 19.89 -14.77
C GLU A 149 12.60 19.38 -13.55
N ALA A 150 11.36 19.83 -13.36
CA ALA A 150 10.51 19.39 -12.25
C ALA A 150 10.18 17.88 -12.33
N GLU A 151 9.85 17.37 -13.52
CA GLU A 151 9.54 15.95 -13.69
C GLU A 151 10.79 15.07 -13.57
N MET A 152 11.95 15.53 -14.03
CA MET A 152 13.22 14.82 -13.84
C MET A 152 13.60 14.70 -12.35
N ILE A 153 13.46 15.78 -11.56
CA ILE A 153 13.68 15.72 -10.11
C ILE A 153 12.73 14.71 -9.45
N LYS A 154 11.47 14.68 -9.89
CA LYS A 154 10.48 13.73 -9.38
C LYS A 154 10.86 12.29 -9.76
N TYR A 155 11.23 12.06 -11.01
CA TYR A 155 11.69 10.76 -11.50
C TYR A 155 12.89 10.25 -10.70
N GLU A 156 13.90 11.12 -10.48
CA GLU A 156 15.10 10.78 -9.71
C GLU A 156 14.76 10.38 -8.27
N LYS A 157 13.87 11.11 -7.59
CA LYS A 157 13.40 10.77 -6.24
C LYS A 157 12.68 9.42 -6.19
N LEU A 158 11.81 9.15 -7.16
CA LEU A 158 11.10 7.87 -7.27
C LEU A 158 12.09 6.73 -7.53
N TYR A 159 13.06 6.95 -8.42
CA TYR A 159 14.07 5.95 -8.76
C TYR A 159 15.03 5.67 -7.59
N SER A 160 15.42 6.69 -6.82
CA SER A 160 16.18 6.49 -5.58
C SER A 160 15.39 5.65 -4.58
N THR A 161 14.11 5.96 -4.39
CA THR A 161 13.22 5.18 -3.51
C THR A 161 13.11 3.72 -3.99
N TYR A 162 12.98 3.51 -5.29
CA TYR A 162 12.97 2.18 -5.89
C TYR A 162 14.27 1.41 -5.61
N ILE A 163 15.44 2.05 -5.76
CA ILE A 163 16.73 1.42 -5.43
C ILE A 163 16.79 1.06 -3.94
N ASP A 164 16.46 2.00 -3.05
CA ASP A 164 16.59 1.80 -1.60
C ASP A 164 15.70 0.65 -1.09
N VAL A 165 14.50 0.52 -1.68
CA VAL A 165 13.51 -0.48 -1.30
C VAL A 165 13.76 -1.82 -1.98
N LEU A 166 13.92 -1.84 -3.31
CA LEU A 166 13.89 -3.06 -4.11
C LEU A 166 15.29 -3.56 -4.50
N ASN A 167 16.26 -2.67 -4.67
CA ASN A 167 17.63 -2.98 -5.10
C ASN A 167 18.69 -2.48 -4.10
N ASN A 168 18.41 -2.63 -2.81
CA ASN A 168 19.30 -2.14 -1.75
C ASN A 168 20.72 -2.72 -1.94
N PRO A 169 21.74 -1.89 -2.20
CA PRO A 169 23.09 -2.37 -2.52
C PRO A 169 23.74 -3.16 -1.38
N GLU A 170 23.39 -2.88 -0.12
CA GLU A 170 23.88 -3.63 1.04
C GLU A 170 23.29 -5.03 1.06
N LYS A 171 21.97 -5.17 0.86
CA LYS A 171 21.33 -6.49 0.75
C LYS A 171 21.94 -7.33 -0.37
N VAL A 172 22.20 -6.72 -1.52
CA VAL A 172 22.84 -7.41 -2.67
C VAL A 172 24.25 -7.88 -2.29
N ARG A 173 25.01 -7.07 -1.56
CA ARG A 173 26.34 -7.43 -1.05
C ARG A 173 26.26 -8.58 -0.06
N ASP A 174 25.37 -8.51 0.91
CA ASP A 174 25.20 -9.54 1.94
C ASP A 174 24.79 -10.88 1.35
N ILE A 175 23.84 -10.88 0.40
CA ILE A 175 23.45 -12.07 -0.37
C ILE A 175 24.67 -12.69 -1.05
N LYS A 176 25.52 -11.88 -1.68
CA LYS A 176 26.74 -12.38 -2.34
C LYS A 176 27.73 -12.97 -1.33
N THR A 177 27.92 -12.30 -0.19
CA THR A 177 28.81 -12.75 0.88
C THR A 177 28.36 -14.10 1.44
N TYR A 178 27.09 -14.23 1.83
CA TYR A 178 26.56 -15.48 2.41
C TYR A 178 26.56 -16.63 1.41
N ASN A 179 26.26 -16.38 0.12
CA ASN A 179 26.40 -17.41 -0.91
C ASN A 179 27.86 -17.89 -1.06
N THR A 180 28.82 -16.96 -0.99
CA THR A 180 30.25 -17.31 -1.07
C THR A 180 30.67 -18.16 0.13
N GLU A 181 30.25 -17.77 1.34
CA GLU A 181 30.52 -18.50 2.57
C GLU A 181 29.93 -19.93 2.55
N ILE A 182 28.66 -20.07 2.15
CA ILE A 182 28.04 -21.40 1.97
C ILE A 182 28.81 -22.24 0.96
N ASN A 183 29.19 -21.66 -0.19
CA ASN A 183 29.95 -22.39 -1.21
C ASN A 183 31.30 -22.86 -0.68
N THR A 184 32.00 -22.04 0.10
CA THR A 184 33.25 -22.43 0.77
C THR A 184 33.03 -23.63 1.70
N TYR A 185 31.99 -23.62 2.53
CA TYR A 185 31.67 -24.77 3.40
C TYR A 185 31.28 -26.02 2.60
N VAL A 186 30.54 -25.86 1.51
CA VAL A 186 30.19 -26.96 0.61
C VAL A 186 31.43 -27.57 -0.05
N GLU A 187 32.40 -26.75 -0.46
CA GLU A 187 33.69 -27.22 -1.00
C GLU A 187 34.51 -27.97 0.06
N GLN A 188 34.55 -27.47 1.30
CA GLN A 188 35.19 -28.17 2.42
C GLN A 188 34.54 -29.53 2.67
N ILE A 189 33.21 -29.61 2.73
CA ILE A 189 32.48 -30.87 2.87
C ILE A 189 32.81 -31.82 1.72
N LYS A 190 32.80 -31.35 0.46
CA LYS A 190 33.14 -32.17 -0.71
C LYS A 190 34.55 -32.76 -0.60
N GLN A 191 35.52 -31.97 -0.14
CA GLN A 191 36.90 -32.42 0.05
C GLN A 191 36.98 -33.49 1.15
N ILE A 192 36.35 -33.27 2.31
CA ILE A 192 36.31 -34.23 3.42
C ILE A 192 35.65 -35.54 2.96
N MET A 193 34.56 -35.47 2.19
CA MET A 193 33.87 -36.66 1.67
C MET A 193 34.71 -37.44 0.66
N LYS A 194 35.56 -36.77 -0.13
CA LYS A 194 36.50 -37.43 -1.04
C LYS A 194 37.59 -38.19 -0.27
N GLU A 195 38.10 -37.61 0.81
CA GLU A 195 39.05 -38.27 1.70
C GLU A 195 38.42 -39.44 2.46
N TYR A 196 37.16 -39.30 2.88
CA TYR A 196 36.39 -40.38 3.50
C TYR A 196 36.24 -41.58 2.56
N ALA A 197 35.94 -41.35 1.28
CA ALA A 197 35.85 -42.43 0.29
C ALA A 197 37.15 -43.26 0.18
N SER A 198 38.30 -42.67 0.52
CA SER A 198 39.60 -43.33 0.45
C SER A 198 40.03 -43.96 1.79
N THR A 199 39.60 -43.38 2.92
CA THR A 199 40.11 -43.73 4.26
C THR A 199 39.09 -44.45 5.15
N SER A 200 37.79 -44.34 4.85
CA SER A 200 36.68 -44.83 5.68
C SER A 200 36.68 -44.32 7.14
N ASN A 201 37.33 -43.18 7.41
CA ASN A 201 37.42 -42.61 8.76
C ASN A 201 36.10 -41.94 9.19
N LYS A 202 35.38 -42.54 10.14
CA LYS A 202 34.09 -42.02 10.61
C LYS A 202 34.15 -40.65 11.30
N GLU A 203 35.30 -40.21 11.79
CA GLU A 203 35.43 -38.86 12.38
C GLU A 203 35.19 -37.76 11.33
N GLN A 204 35.55 -38.01 10.06
CA GLN A 204 35.28 -37.09 8.95
C GLN A 204 33.77 -36.84 8.75
N LEU A 205 32.93 -37.86 8.96
CA LEU A 205 31.48 -37.72 8.89
C LEU A 205 30.94 -36.83 10.01
N LYS A 206 31.52 -36.92 11.22
CA LYS A 206 31.15 -36.01 12.32
C LYS A 206 31.53 -34.57 11.99
N THR A 207 32.71 -34.34 11.41
CA THR A 207 33.13 -33.01 10.95
C THR A 207 32.19 -32.46 9.88
N VAL A 208 31.74 -33.28 8.93
CA VAL A 208 30.76 -32.86 7.91
C VAL A 208 29.43 -32.44 8.56
N ILE A 209 28.92 -33.24 9.50
CA ILE A 209 27.68 -32.92 10.22
C ILE A 209 27.86 -31.62 11.02
N ASP A 210 29.01 -31.44 11.68
CA ASP A 210 29.33 -30.22 12.44
C ASP A 210 29.33 -28.98 11.54
N ILE A 211 30.02 -29.03 10.37
CA ILE A 211 30.01 -27.94 9.40
C ILE A 211 28.58 -27.65 8.91
N TYR A 212 27.81 -28.70 8.63
CA TYR A 212 26.45 -28.53 8.15
C TYR A 212 25.55 -27.82 9.19
N LEU A 213 25.56 -28.31 10.43
CA LEU A 213 24.69 -27.82 11.50
C LEU A 213 25.13 -26.45 12.05
N ASN A 214 26.44 -26.25 12.24
CA ASN A 214 26.98 -25.08 12.94
C ASN A 214 27.43 -23.95 12.01
N HIS A 215 27.56 -24.22 10.70
CA HIS A 215 27.95 -23.20 9.72
C HIS A 215 26.94 -23.03 8.59
N ILE A 216 26.62 -24.10 7.86
CA ILE A 216 25.74 -23.97 6.67
C ILE A 216 24.33 -23.55 7.06
N ILE A 217 23.71 -24.20 8.05
CA ILE A 217 22.34 -23.84 8.49
C ILE A 217 22.26 -22.37 8.93
N PRO A 218 23.10 -21.87 9.86
CA PRO A 218 23.05 -20.47 10.29
C PRO A 218 23.25 -19.46 9.14
N VAL A 219 24.18 -19.73 8.21
CA VAL A 219 24.43 -18.82 7.08
C VAL A 219 23.28 -18.87 6.08
N ALA A 220 22.69 -20.05 5.85
CA ALA A 220 21.52 -20.21 4.99
C ALA A 220 20.29 -19.47 5.57
N GLU A 221 20.11 -19.47 6.89
CA GLU A 221 19.06 -18.68 7.55
C GLU A 221 19.28 -17.17 7.37
N LYS A 222 20.52 -16.69 7.55
CA LYS A 222 20.86 -15.28 7.28
C LYS A 222 20.59 -14.91 5.83
N LEU A 223 21.02 -15.76 4.88
CA LEU A 223 20.76 -15.58 3.45
C LEU A 223 19.26 -15.50 3.16
N ARG A 224 18.47 -16.42 3.73
CA ARG A 224 17.01 -16.44 3.59
C ARG A 224 16.38 -15.15 4.09
N ASN A 225 16.77 -14.69 5.29
CA ASN A 225 16.18 -13.51 5.93
C ASN A 225 16.55 -12.20 5.21
N VAL A 226 17.74 -12.12 4.60
CA VAL A 226 18.12 -10.97 3.76
C VAL A 226 17.42 -11.01 2.40
N THR A 227 17.24 -12.19 1.82
CA THR A 227 16.67 -12.36 0.47
C THR A 227 15.15 -12.13 0.46
N TYR A 228 14.45 -12.61 1.49
CA TYR A 228 12.99 -12.61 1.53
C TYR A 228 12.48 -11.85 2.75
N LEU A 229 11.71 -10.79 2.51
CA LEU A 229 11.01 -10.08 3.58
C LEU A 229 9.80 -10.88 4.10
N PHE A 230 9.20 -11.70 3.25
CA PHE A 230 8.12 -12.61 3.62
C PHE A 230 8.47 -14.02 3.15
N ASN A 231 8.49 -14.95 4.10
CA ASN A 231 8.76 -16.36 3.87
C ASN A 231 7.90 -17.18 4.82
N ASP A 232 6.91 -17.87 4.29
CA ASP A 232 5.97 -18.67 5.08
C ASP A 232 5.48 -19.88 4.29
N ILE A 233 4.85 -20.83 4.98
CA ILE A 233 4.23 -22.00 4.39
C ILE A 233 2.71 -21.87 4.55
N GLU A 234 2.01 -21.77 3.43
CA GLU A 234 0.56 -21.72 3.38
C GLU A 234 0.02 -23.14 3.18
N TYR A 235 -0.94 -23.55 4.00
CA TYR A 235 -1.67 -24.81 3.83
C TYR A 235 -2.97 -24.55 3.09
N ASN A 236 -3.23 -25.33 2.04
CA ASN A 236 -4.47 -25.29 1.31
C ASN A 236 -5.39 -26.41 1.81
N ASP A 237 -6.48 -26.05 2.51
CA ASP A 237 -7.44 -27.01 3.06
C ASP A 237 -8.15 -27.83 1.97
N ASP A 238 -8.37 -27.27 0.78
CA ASP A 238 -9.06 -27.92 -0.33
C ASP A 238 -8.18 -28.95 -1.05
N THR A 239 -6.89 -28.62 -1.27
CA THR A 239 -5.94 -29.52 -1.96
C THR A 239 -5.11 -30.38 -0.99
N GLN A 240 -5.15 -30.08 0.31
CA GLN A 240 -4.32 -30.66 1.37
C GLN A 240 -2.80 -30.50 1.13
N GLU A 241 -2.40 -29.45 0.42
CA GLU A 241 -1.01 -29.20 0.05
C GLU A 241 -0.39 -28.05 0.86
N PHE A 242 0.90 -28.18 1.14
CA PHE A 242 1.73 -27.11 1.69
C PHE A 242 2.44 -26.37 0.56
N LYS A 243 2.31 -25.06 0.53
CA LYS A 243 2.95 -24.20 -0.45
C LYS A 243 3.90 -23.22 0.23
N LEU A 244 5.16 -23.26 -0.16
CA LEU A 244 6.15 -22.26 0.24
C LEU A 244 5.89 -20.95 -0.49
N ILE A 245 5.68 -19.87 0.26
CA ILE A 245 5.50 -18.50 -0.26
C ILE A 245 6.73 -17.67 0.10
N GLN A 246 7.46 -17.21 -0.91
CA GLN A 246 8.69 -16.44 -0.75
C GLN A 246 8.64 -15.16 -1.56
N ASN A 247 8.45 -14.04 -0.87
CA ASN A 247 8.42 -12.72 -1.50
C ASN A 247 9.64 -11.90 -1.05
N LYS A 248 10.42 -11.44 -2.03
CA LYS A 248 11.58 -10.57 -1.79
C LYS A 248 11.16 -9.27 -1.09
N ASN A 249 10.03 -8.71 -1.52
CA ASN A 249 9.46 -7.48 -1.00
C ASN A 249 7.94 -7.62 -0.86
N THR A 250 7.32 -6.86 0.04
CA THR A 250 5.85 -6.78 0.14
C THR A 250 5.30 -5.64 -0.71
N ILE A 251 4.00 -5.68 -1.02
CA ILE A 251 3.32 -4.58 -1.72
C ILE A 251 3.50 -3.26 -0.97
N LYS A 252 3.44 -3.29 0.36
CA LYS A 252 3.66 -2.11 1.20
C LYS A 252 5.05 -1.50 1.02
N ASN A 253 6.06 -2.30 0.69
CA ASN A 253 7.40 -1.78 0.43
C ASN A 253 7.44 -0.98 -0.87
N THR A 254 6.66 -1.38 -1.88
CA THR A 254 6.61 -0.69 -3.18
C THR A 254 5.65 0.50 -3.18
N GLU A 255 4.93 0.75 -2.09
CA GLU A 255 3.97 1.85 -1.97
C GLU A 255 4.65 3.18 -1.62
N VAL A 256 4.32 4.23 -2.36
CA VAL A 256 4.75 5.60 -2.11
C VAL A 256 3.54 6.50 -1.91
N TYR A 257 3.57 7.31 -0.85
CA TYR A 257 2.55 8.34 -0.60
C TYR A 257 2.76 9.52 -1.56
N LEU A 258 1.84 9.68 -2.51
CA LEU A 258 1.70 10.89 -3.31
C LEU A 258 1.06 12.02 -2.48
N GLU A 259 0.15 11.65 -1.59
CA GLU A 259 -0.52 12.54 -0.66
C GLU A 259 -0.69 11.79 0.66
N ARG A 260 -0.18 12.34 1.76
CA ARG A 260 -0.27 11.67 3.06
C ARG A 260 -1.71 11.73 3.59
N PRO A 261 -2.19 10.66 4.26
CA PRO A 261 -3.44 10.69 4.98
C PRO A 261 -3.43 11.83 6.00
N HIS A 262 -4.53 12.55 6.11
CA HIS A 262 -4.67 13.65 7.06
C HIS A 262 -6.14 13.87 7.42
N VAL A 263 -6.37 14.50 8.57
CA VAL A 263 -7.70 14.87 9.04
C VAL A 263 -8.02 16.26 8.51
N ILE A 264 -9.07 16.37 7.71
CA ILE A 264 -9.55 17.64 7.15
C ILE A 264 -10.44 18.34 8.18
N ALA A 265 -11.37 17.59 8.81
CA ALA A 265 -12.22 18.08 9.89
C ALA A 265 -12.56 16.96 10.87
N PHE A 266 -12.66 17.29 12.15
CA PHE A 266 -13.09 16.34 13.17
C PHE A 266 -13.85 17.03 14.29
N VAL A 267 -15.18 16.92 14.23
CA VAL A 267 -16.11 17.39 15.25
C VAL A 267 -17.12 16.29 15.50
N LYS A 268 -17.33 15.96 16.77
CA LYS A 268 -18.22 14.90 17.25
C LYS A 268 -19.44 15.50 17.92
#